data_AF-A0A1S3KIT3-F1
#
_entry.id   AF-A0A1S3KIT3-F1
#
_cell.length_a   1.000
_cell.length_b   1.000
_cell.length_c   1.000
_cell.angle_alpha   90.00
_cell.angle_beta   90.00
_cell.angle_gamma   90.00
#
_symmetry.space_group_name_H-M   'P 1'
#
loop_
_entity.id
_entity.type
_entity.pdbx_description
1 polymer ?
#
loop_
_entity_poly.entity_id
_entity_poly.type
_entity_poly.pdbx_seq_one_letter_code
_entity_poly.pdbx_strand_id
1 'polypeptide(L)'
;MVKPVHRYYVQMATSVTFSLSTRLVQRHLSLRCRVDQIRWRTRQHNLPIRKRKRMTYLKRPGIPPEIAPTLEMRLADFHKSALPVEEIDIGLPDTTGPVKHRPSNKEYVEWTKNKRQYEDEARLRTLEIPLSEVQSEWEKISGPDFSVTMARHYNIFKDLFGPVYFTPRVPLDIFYELDSEDVAPVYCGNRIAASESGQAPVVQFDAPEDTLWTLVMTSPDGHLQDNTAECLHWFVGNIPGEQVDKGESICDYLPPFPPNGTGYLRYVFILYKQDKLMDYSLEKRPQNCRSLKERTFSTFKFYQRHEDYMTPAAFLFFQCCYDSSVRDVYHHILNMKEPSYEYDYPPAYRPKQVKYPHREPFNFYLDKYRDIKDINEQVLVEKLKVISPFEQYKPKKYPFMYPYKSKQSWQRLEAQNKVLHKGKWKDFA
;
A
#
# COMPACT_ATOMS: atom_id res chain seq x y z
N MET A 1 10.99 -37.37 -27.27
CA MET A 1 10.62 -38.35 -26.23
C MET A 1 9.88 -37.63 -25.12
N VAL A 2 8.55 -37.65 -25.19
CA VAL A 2 7.65 -36.99 -24.25
C VAL A 2 7.24 -38.01 -23.20
N LYS A 3 7.41 -37.69 -21.91
CA LYS A 3 6.76 -38.40 -20.80
C LYS A 3 5.97 -37.39 -19.97
N PRO A 4 4.66 -37.59 -19.75
CA PRO A 4 3.80 -36.65 -19.02
C PRO A 4 3.43 -37.14 -17.61
N VAL A 5 2.61 -36.32 -16.95
CA VAL A 5 1.64 -36.63 -15.88
C VAL A 5 2.10 -36.46 -14.42
N HIS A 6 1.48 -35.50 -13.71
CA HIS A 6 0.61 -35.81 -12.58
C HIS A 6 -0.45 -34.72 -12.35
N ARG A 7 -1.70 -35.06 -12.70
CA ARG A 7 -2.94 -34.39 -12.25
C ARG A 7 -3.31 -34.94 -10.87
N TYR A 8 -3.65 -34.04 -9.95
CA TYR A 8 -4.24 -34.37 -8.65
C TYR A 8 -5.73 -34.66 -8.81
N TYR A 9 -6.17 -35.81 -8.30
CA TYR A 9 -7.58 -36.21 -8.20
C TYR A 9 -8.15 -35.80 -6.84
N VAL A 10 -9.30 -35.13 -6.86
CA VAL A 10 -10.15 -34.81 -5.70
C VAL A 10 -11.07 -36.01 -5.46
N GLN A 11 -11.02 -36.60 -4.27
CA GLN A 11 -11.97 -37.62 -3.82
C GLN A 11 -13.18 -36.96 -3.14
N MET A 12 -14.34 -37.04 -3.78
CA MET A 12 -15.65 -36.90 -3.13
C MET A 12 -16.05 -38.23 -2.52
N ALA A 13 -16.45 -38.23 -1.24
CA ALA A 13 -17.04 -39.38 -0.57
C ALA A 13 -18.54 -39.13 -0.40
N THR A 14 -19.30 -40.07 -0.95
CA THR A 14 -20.75 -40.14 -1.11
C THR A 14 -21.49 -40.50 0.19
N SER A 15 -22.68 -39.93 0.32
CA SER A 15 -23.71 -40.20 1.33
C SER A 15 -24.28 -41.62 1.22
N VAL A 16 -24.50 -42.25 2.37
CA VAL A 16 -25.21 -43.52 2.51
C VAL A 16 -26.66 -43.24 2.91
N THR A 17 -27.58 -43.68 2.07
CA THR A 17 -29.04 -43.69 2.29
C THR A 17 -29.46 -44.88 3.14
N PHE A 18 -30.35 -44.67 4.10
CA PHE A 18 -31.13 -45.75 4.74
C PHE A 18 -32.61 -45.52 4.49
N SER A 19 -33.24 -46.52 3.87
CA SER A 19 -34.67 -46.63 3.60
C SER A 19 -35.42 -47.18 4.81
N LEU A 20 -36.62 -46.68 5.10
CA LEU A 20 -37.68 -47.46 5.72
C LEU A 20 -39.04 -46.96 5.22
N SER A 21 -39.95 -47.91 5.01
CA SER A 21 -41.08 -47.81 4.09
C SER A 21 -42.43 -47.83 4.82
N THR A 22 -43.39 -47.08 4.25
CA THR A 22 -44.84 -47.31 4.16
C THR A 22 -45.72 -47.36 5.42
N ARG A 23 -46.74 -46.49 5.47
CA ARG A 23 -48.20 -46.74 5.23
C ARG A 23 -49.01 -45.59 5.86
N LEU A 24 -49.70 -44.77 5.06
CA LEU A 24 -51.13 -44.87 4.69
C LEU A 24 -52.09 -44.73 5.88
N VAL A 25 -52.85 -43.63 5.94
CA VAL A 25 -54.33 -43.58 5.98
C VAL A 25 -54.78 -42.11 5.99
N GLN A 26 -55.46 -41.68 4.92
CA GLN A 26 -56.36 -40.54 4.91
C GLN A 26 -57.64 -40.90 5.69
N ARG A 27 -58.22 -39.95 6.43
CA ARG A 27 -59.64 -39.57 6.27
C ARG A 27 -60.03 -38.37 7.14
N HIS A 28 -60.78 -37.49 6.48
CA HIS A 28 -61.58 -36.40 7.03
C HIS A 28 -62.47 -36.85 8.19
N LEU A 29 -62.74 -35.93 9.13
CA LEU A 29 -64.08 -35.55 9.54
C LEU A 29 -64.06 -34.26 10.37
N SER A 30 -64.86 -33.30 9.91
CA SER A 30 -65.32 -32.12 10.65
C SER A 30 -66.00 -32.51 11.97
N LEU A 31 -65.89 -31.67 13.00
CA LEU A 31 -67.03 -31.16 13.78
C LEU A 31 -66.56 -30.17 14.86
N ARG A 32 -67.32 -29.09 14.99
CA ARG A 32 -67.22 -28.06 16.05
C ARG A 32 -67.42 -28.69 17.43
N CYS A 33 -66.64 -28.25 18.41
CA CYS A 33 -67.08 -28.13 19.81
C CYS A 33 -66.27 -27.03 20.51
N ARG A 34 -66.92 -25.91 20.82
CA ARG A 34 -66.51 -25.00 21.89
C ARG A 34 -66.91 -25.64 23.20
N VAL A 35 -65.96 -25.91 24.09
CA VAL A 35 -66.22 -26.03 25.53
C VAL A 35 -65.07 -25.36 26.27
N ASP A 36 -65.47 -24.51 27.20
CA ASP A 36 -64.67 -23.63 28.02
C ASP A 36 -63.67 -24.34 28.96
N GLN A 37 -62.59 -23.58 29.23
CA GLN A 37 -61.79 -23.54 30.46
C GLN A 37 -61.39 -24.84 31.15
N ILE A 38 -60.12 -25.25 30.93
CA ILE A 38 -59.26 -25.68 32.05
C ILE A 38 -57.88 -25.04 31.87
N ARG A 39 -57.56 -24.13 32.80
CA ARG A 39 -56.32 -23.37 32.87
C ARG A 39 -55.21 -24.27 33.45
N TRP A 40 -54.56 -25.06 32.61
CA TRP A 40 -53.33 -25.76 33.02
C TRP A 40 -52.18 -24.76 33.04
N ARG A 41 -51.73 -24.41 34.25
CA ARG A 41 -50.45 -23.70 34.48
C ARG A 41 -49.31 -24.59 33.97
N THR A 42 -48.96 -24.46 32.70
CA THR A 42 -47.65 -24.91 32.23
C THR A 42 -46.61 -23.98 32.82
N ARG A 43 -45.85 -24.49 33.80
CA ARG A 43 -44.54 -23.94 34.20
C ARG A 43 -43.73 -23.77 32.91
N GLN A 44 -43.71 -22.56 32.36
CA GLN A 44 -42.67 -22.20 31.41
C GLN A 44 -41.36 -22.35 32.18
N HIS A 45 -40.55 -23.31 31.79
CA HIS A 45 -39.14 -23.26 32.11
C HIS A 45 -38.64 -21.94 31.55
N ASN A 46 -38.42 -20.99 32.46
CA ASN A 46 -37.62 -19.81 32.24
C ASN A 46 -36.26 -20.31 31.78
N LEU A 47 -36.08 -20.47 30.46
CA LEU A 47 -34.76 -20.45 29.86
C LEU A 47 -34.16 -19.13 30.33
N PRO A 48 -33.06 -19.13 31.09
CA PRO A 48 -32.44 -17.89 31.50
C PRO A 48 -32.06 -17.22 30.19
N ILE A 49 -32.72 -16.10 29.88
CA ILE A 49 -32.24 -15.12 28.94
C ILE A 49 -30.83 -14.83 29.44
N ARG A 50 -29.82 -15.45 28.82
CA ARG A 50 -28.43 -15.06 29.00
C ARG A 50 -28.44 -13.60 28.58
N LYS A 51 -28.55 -12.70 29.56
CA LYS A 51 -28.16 -11.31 29.40
C LYS A 51 -26.76 -11.44 28.82
N ARG A 52 -26.60 -11.22 27.51
CA ARG A 52 -25.30 -10.93 26.92
C ARG A 52 -24.85 -9.74 27.74
N LYS A 53 -24.03 -9.96 28.75
CA LYS A 53 -23.20 -8.91 29.32
C LYS A 53 -22.45 -8.43 28.09
N ARG A 54 -22.88 -7.31 27.49
CA ARG A 54 -22.00 -6.51 26.67
C ARG A 54 -20.77 -6.38 27.55
N MET A 55 -19.64 -6.98 27.16
CA MET A 55 -18.37 -6.58 27.73
C MET A 55 -18.20 -5.14 27.27
N THR A 56 -18.82 -4.22 28.01
CA THR A 56 -18.34 -2.86 28.11
C THR A 56 -16.96 -3.03 28.73
N TYR A 57 -15.96 -3.21 27.87
CA TYR A 57 -14.63 -2.73 28.17
C TYR A 57 -14.80 -1.22 28.40
N LEU A 58 -15.26 -0.85 29.59
CA LEU A 58 -15.04 0.49 30.11
C LEU A 58 -13.54 0.67 30.00
N LYS A 59 -13.12 1.52 29.07
CA LYS A 59 -11.77 2.07 29.05
C LYS A 59 -11.56 2.60 30.45
N ARG A 60 -10.88 1.82 31.31
CA ARG A 60 -10.49 2.32 32.62
C ARG A 60 -9.59 3.52 32.29
N PRO A 61 -9.91 4.74 32.75
CA PRO A 61 -9.04 5.87 32.51
C PRO A 61 -7.65 5.48 33.00
N GLY A 62 -6.65 5.65 32.12
CA GLY A 62 -5.26 5.41 32.49
C GLY A 62 -4.80 6.39 33.57
N ILE A 63 -3.56 6.25 34.00
CA ILE A 63 -2.90 7.25 34.84
C ILE A 63 -2.99 8.62 34.12
N PRO A 64 -3.33 9.71 34.83
CA PRO A 64 -3.47 11.02 34.21
C PRO A 64 -2.17 11.47 33.52
N PRO A 65 -2.28 12.25 32.43
CA PRO A 65 -1.15 12.66 31.58
C PRO A 65 -0.06 13.44 32.34
N GLU A 66 -0.42 14.11 33.43
CA GLU A 66 0.50 14.83 34.31
C GLU A 66 1.51 13.91 35.01
N ILE A 67 1.10 12.68 35.33
CA ILE A 67 1.92 11.68 36.03
C ILE A 67 2.59 10.74 35.02
N ALA A 68 1.85 10.33 33.99
CA ALA A 68 2.35 9.49 32.93
C ALA A 68 1.98 10.10 31.58
N PRO A 69 2.92 10.78 30.90
CA PRO A 69 2.63 11.40 29.61
C PRO A 69 2.15 10.33 28.64
N THR A 70 1.09 10.66 27.89
CA THR A 70 0.52 9.79 26.86
C THR A 70 1.55 9.56 25.74
N LEU A 71 1.35 8.52 24.93
CA LEU A 71 2.20 8.29 23.77
C LEU A 71 2.22 9.52 22.85
N GLU A 72 1.06 10.15 22.64
CA GLU A 72 0.94 11.38 21.85
C GLU A 72 1.78 12.52 22.43
N MET A 73 1.76 12.75 23.74
CA MET A 73 2.58 13.78 24.37
C MET A 73 4.08 13.47 24.24
N ARG A 74 4.49 12.21 24.39
CA ARG A 74 5.89 11.81 24.21
C ARG A 74 6.36 11.96 22.78
N LEU A 75 5.50 11.62 21.81
CA LEU A 75 5.77 11.84 20.39
C LEU A 75 5.84 13.34 20.09
N ALA A 76 4.92 14.15 20.61
CA ALA A 76 4.95 15.60 20.45
C ALA A 76 6.22 16.22 21.07
N ASP A 77 6.65 15.77 22.25
CA ASP A 77 7.92 16.19 22.86
C ASP A 77 9.14 15.75 22.05
N PHE A 78 9.08 14.58 21.42
CA PHE A 78 10.13 14.11 20.51
C PHE A 78 10.17 14.93 19.22
N HIS A 79 9.01 15.38 18.73
CA HIS A 79 8.87 16.20 17.52
C HIS A 79 8.91 17.72 17.79
N LYS A 80 9.09 18.15 19.04
CA LYS A 80 8.97 19.55 19.51
C LYS A 80 9.96 20.54 18.87
N SER A 81 10.96 20.06 18.13
CA SER A 81 11.86 20.90 17.33
C SER A 81 11.21 21.48 16.06
N ALA A 82 10.06 20.95 15.63
CA ALA A 82 9.27 21.51 14.55
C ALA A 82 8.11 22.33 15.15
N LEU A 83 8.21 23.65 15.13
CA LEU A 83 7.07 24.52 15.41
C LEU A 83 5.93 24.16 14.44
N PRO A 84 4.65 24.24 14.86
CA PRO A 84 3.53 24.09 13.94
C PRO A 84 3.62 25.22 12.92
N VAL A 85 3.99 24.89 11.69
CA VAL A 85 3.89 25.84 10.58
C VAL A 85 2.42 25.86 10.18
N GLU A 86 1.80 27.03 10.17
CA GLU A 86 0.44 27.19 9.67
C GLU A 86 0.42 26.77 8.19
N GLU A 87 -0.36 25.74 7.88
CA GLU A 87 -0.52 25.26 6.51
C GLU A 87 -1.32 26.29 5.70
N ILE A 88 -0.74 26.79 4.61
CA ILE A 88 -1.40 27.74 3.70
C ILE A 88 -2.04 26.98 2.55
N ASP A 89 -3.28 27.32 2.19
CA ASP A 89 -3.96 26.79 1.00
C ASP A 89 -3.66 27.67 -0.21
N ILE A 90 -3.04 27.09 -1.25
CA ILE A 90 -2.75 27.76 -2.55
C ILE A 90 -3.66 27.28 -3.68
N GLY A 91 -4.67 26.48 -3.38
CA GLY A 91 -5.58 25.91 -4.37
C GLY A 91 -6.59 26.90 -4.95
N LEU A 92 -7.35 26.41 -5.91
CA LEU A 92 -8.51 27.11 -6.43
C LEU A 92 -9.55 27.37 -5.33
N PRO A 93 -10.26 28.51 -5.37
CA PRO A 93 -11.25 28.86 -4.38
C PRO A 93 -12.42 27.87 -4.37
N ASP A 94 -13.00 27.66 -3.19
CA ASP A 94 -14.18 26.81 -3.05
C ASP A 94 -15.43 27.49 -3.63
N THR A 95 -15.81 27.12 -4.85
CA THR A 95 -17.07 27.58 -5.46
C THR A 95 -18.28 26.79 -4.94
N THR A 96 -18.04 25.63 -4.34
CA THR A 96 -19.04 24.70 -3.81
C THR A 96 -19.10 24.85 -2.30
N GLY A 97 -19.86 25.84 -1.81
CA GLY A 97 -20.12 25.98 -0.36
C GLY A 97 -20.54 24.64 0.27
N PRO A 98 -20.44 24.48 1.61
CA PRO A 98 -20.50 23.18 2.29
C PRO A 98 -21.70 22.35 1.82
N VAL A 99 -21.42 21.36 0.96
CA VAL A 99 -22.43 20.51 0.32
C VAL A 99 -22.94 19.54 1.37
N LYS A 100 -23.92 19.97 2.18
CA LYS A 100 -24.73 19.02 2.96
C LYS A 100 -25.59 18.27 1.95
N HIS A 101 -25.18 17.06 1.59
CA HIS A 101 -26.01 16.19 0.77
C HIS A 101 -27.37 16.01 1.45
N ARG A 102 -28.37 16.74 0.95
CA ARG A 102 -29.77 16.54 1.29
C ARG A 102 -30.36 15.80 0.11
N PRO A 103 -30.89 14.58 0.33
CA PRO A 103 -31.49 13.85 -0.77
C PRO A 103 -32.54 14.72 -1.42
N SER A 104 -32.55 14.76 -2.75
CA SER A 104 -33.55 15.53 -3.47
C SER A 104 -34.95 14.99 -3.15
N ASN A 105 -35.98 15.81 -3.28
CA ASN A 105 -37.36 15.34 -3.07
C ASN A 105 -37.71 14.14 -3.97
N LYS A 106 -37.06 14.02 -5.15
CA LYS A 106 -37.24 12.89 -6.06
C LYS A 106 -36.63 11.60 -5.51
N GLU A 107 -35.35 11.65 -5.11
CA GLU A 107 -34.65 10.53 -4.47
C GLU A 107 -35.41 10.04 -3.23
N TYR A 108 -35.88 10.97 -2.39
CA TYR A 108 -36.64 10.62 -1.19
C TYR A 108 -37.96 9.91 -1.51
N VAL A 109 -38.66 10.34 -2.55
CA VAL A 109 -39.90 9.71 -3.02
C VAL A 109 -39.64 8.33 -3.59
N GLU A 110 -38.58 8.14 -4.39
CA GLU A 110 -38.17 6.84 -4.92
C GLU A 110 -37.75 5.87 -3.82
N TRP A 111 -36.94 6.33 -2.86
CA TRP A 111 -36.58 5.55 -1.68
C TRP A 111 -37.82 5.11 -0.90
N THR A 112 -38.79 6.01 -0.70
CA THR A 112 -40.01 5.69 0.05
C THR A 112 -40.86 4.63 -0.66
N LYS A 113 -40.92 4.64 -2.00
CA LYS A 113 -41.61 3.63 -2.81
C LYS A 113 -40.96 2.25 -2.67
N ASN A 114 -39.63 2.19 -2.69
CA ASN A 114 -38.87 0.94 -2.70
C ASN A 114 -38.43 0.47 -1.30
N LYS A 115 -38.70 1.26 -0.25
CA LYS A 115 -38.25 1.02 1.13
C LYS A 115 -38.51 -0.40 1.63
N ARG A 116 -39.67 -0.96 1.31
CA ARG A 116 -40.05 -2.30 1.75
C ARG A 116 -39.23 -3.38 1.04
N GLN A 117 -39.00 -3.22 -0.26
CA GLN A 117 -38.14 -4.11 -1.03
C GLN A 117 -36.71 -4.08 -0.52
N TYR A 118 -36.14 -2.90 -0.31
CA TYR A 118 -34.79 -2.76 0.24
C TYR A 118 -34.67 -3.34 1.67
N GLU A 119 -35.71 -3.27 2.50
CA GLU A 119 -35.72 -3.93 3.82
C GLU A 119 -35.69 -5.45 3.69
N ASP A 120 -36.50 -6.02 2.80
CA ASP A 120 -36.54 -7.47 2.56
C ASP A 120 -35.18 -7.96 2.01
N GLU A 121 -34.60 -7.26 1.03
CA GLU A 121 -33.29 -7.57 0.45
C GLU A 121 -32.15 -7.40 1.47
N ALA A 122 -32.17 -6.35 2.28
CA ALA A 122 -31.18 -6.15 3.36
C ALA A 122 -31.28 -7.26 4.41
N ARG A 123 -32.50 -7.68 4.76
CA ARG A 123 -32.75 -8.78 5.71
C ARG A 123 -32.25 -10.11 5.18
N LEU A 124 -32.39 -10.35 3.87
CA LEU A 124 -31.88 -11.54 3.18
C LEU A 124 -30.40 -11.43 2.80
N ARG A 125 -29.78 -10.25 2.96
CA ARG A 125 -28.41 -9.91 2.56
C ARG A 125 -28.16 -10.04 1.06
N THR A 126 -29.15 -9.71 0.25
CA THR A 126 -29.10 -9.70 -1.21
C THR A 126 -29.07 -8.29 -1.80
N LEU A 127 -29.10 -7.25 -0.97
CA LEU A 127 -29.08 -5.86 -1.41
C LEU A 127 -27.70 -5.52 -2.00
N GLU A 128 -27.68 -5.10 -3.25
CA GLU A 128 -26.49 -4.63 -3.97
C GLU A 128 -26.54 -3.11 -4.13
N ILE A 129 -25.38 -2.46 -3.99
CA ILE A 129 -25.25 -1.01 -4.11
C ILE A 129 -24.45 -0.72 -5.40
N PRO A 130 -24.95 0.16 -6.30
CA PRO A 130 -24.24 0.51 -7.51
C PRO A 130 -22.97 1.30 -7.17
N LEU A 131 -21.80 0.66 -7.30
CA LEU A 131 -20.52 1.26 -6.93
C LEU A 131 -20.13 2.46 -7.80
N SER A 132 -20.53 2.46 -9.08
CA SER A 132 -20.26 3.55 -10.01
C SER A 132 -20.96 4.85 -9.60
N GLU A 133 -22.22 4.76 -9.15
CA GLU A 133 -22.97 5.91 -8.66
C GLU A 133 -22.34 6.45 -7.38
N VAL A 134 -22.03 5.56 -6.43
CA VAL A 134 -21.34 5.91 -5.17
C VAL A 134 -20.02 6.62 -5.44
N GLN A 135 -19.22 6.14 -6.39
CA GLN A 135 -17.96 6.77 -6.77
C GLN A 135 -18.18 8.18 -7.33
N SER A 136 -19.12 8.35 -8.27
CA SER A 136 -19.41 9.65 -8.88
C SER A 136 -19.93 10.70 -7.89
N GLU A 137 -20.70 10.29 -6.88
CA GLU A 137 -21.15 11.17 -5.80
C GLU A 137 -20.01 11.49 -4.83
N TRP A 138 -19.19 10.48 -4.50
CA TRP A 138 -18.03 10.63 -3.64
C TRP A 138 -17.02 11.63 -4.20
N GLU A 139 -16.70 11.55 -5.50
CA GLU A 139 -15.78 12.46 -6.21
C GLU A 139 -16.24 13.93 -6.11
N LYS A 140 -17.55 14.18 -6.15
CA LYS A 140 -18.11 15.54 -6.05
C LYS A 140 -18.12 16.11 -4.64
N ILE A 141 -18.34 15.25 -3.64
CA ILE A 141 -18.63 15.70 -2.26
C ILE A 141 -17.38 15.63 -1.37
N SER A 142 -16.70 14.48 -1.35
CA SER A 142 -15.64 14.18 -0.37
C SER A 142 -14.33 13.68 -0.97
N GLY A 143 -14.30 13.48 -2.29
CA GLY A 143 -13.10 13.09 -3.04
C GLY A 143 -11.92 14.05 -2.85
N PRO A 144 -12.14 15.38 -2.92
CA PRO A 144 -11.08 16.36 -2.68
C PRO A 144 -10.46 16.24 -1.28
N ASP A 145 -11.29 16.20 -0.23
CA ASP A 145 -10.83 16.07 1.17
C ASP A 145 -10.08 14.75 1.40
N PHE A 146 -10.57 13.66 0.80
CA PHE A 146 -9.89 12.38 0.85
C PHE A 146 -8.53 12.45 0.17
N SER A 147 -8.45 13.08 -1.00
CA SER A 147 -7.20 13.23 -1.76
C SER A 147 -6.18 14.04 -0.96
N VAL A 148 -6.60 15.14 -0.32
CA VAL A 148 -5.74 15.91 0.59
C VAL A 148 -5.26 15.04 1.76
N THR A 149 -6.14 14.24 2.35
CA THR A 149 -5.79 13.31 3.43
C THR A 149 -4.76 12.27 2.97
N MET A 150 -4.91 11.73 1.75
CA MET A 150 -3.95 10.81 1.16
C MET A 150 -2.61 11.50 0.91
N ALA A 151 -2.60 12.69 0.30
CA ALA A 151 -1.37 13.43 0.07
C ALA A 151 -0.63 13.78 1.37
N ARG A 152 -1.35 14.09 2.46
CA ARG A 152 -0.77 14.25 3.80
C ARG A 152 -0.17 12.94 4.32
N HIS A 153 -0.89 11.83 4.21
CA HIS A 153 -0.39 10.51 4.63
C HIS A 153 0.89 10.13 3.89
N TYR A 154 0.95 10.41 2.59
CA TYR A 154 2.12 10.15 1.76
C TYR A 154 3.14 11.28 1.76
N ASN A 155 3.01 12.34 2.56
CA ASN A 155 3.91 13.50 2.60
C ASN A 155 4.15 14.22 1.26
N ILE A 156 3.21 14.14 0.31
CA ILE A 156 3.37 14.73 -1.03
C ILE A 156 3.50 16.25 -0.94
N PHE A 157 2.61 16.91 -0.21
CA PHE A 157 2.66 18.37 -0.06
C PHE A 157 3.95 18.84 0.61
N LYS A 158 4.38 18.12 1.65
CA LYS A 158 5.61 18.44 2.38
C LYS A 158 6.84 18.38 1.49
N ASP A 159 6.93 17.36 0.64
CA ASP A 159 8.10 17.12 -0.19
C ASP A 159 8.11 18.03 -1.44
N LEU A 160 6.93 18.32 -2.02
CA LEU A 160 6.83 19.11 -3.26
C LEU A 160 6.65 20.62 -3.04
N PHE A 161 5.87 21.02 -2.03
CA PHE A 161 5.47 22.40 -1.77
C PHE A 161 5.91 22.92 -0.40
N GLY A 162 6.47 22.06 0.47
CA GLY A 162 6.89 22.43 1.81
C GLY A 162 5.71 22.62 2.78
N PRO A 163 5.53 23.80 3.40
CA PRO A 163 4.46 24.01 4.39
C PRO A 163 3.08 24.30 3.78
N VAL A 164 2.95 24.15 2.47
CA VAL A 164 1.78 24.60 1.70
C VAL A 164 1.01 23.40 1.17
N TYR A 165 -0.32 23.49 1.13
CA TYR A 165 -1.19 22.47 0.55
C TYR A 165 -2.19 23.09 -0.42
N PHE A 166 -2.89 22.25 -1.18
CA PHE A 166 -4.04 22.68 -1.94
C PHE A 166 -5.09 21.58 -2.03
N THR A 167 -6.34 21.98 -2.21
CA THR A 167 -7.46 21.05 -2.39
C THR A 167 -7.69 20.82 -3.89
N PRO A 168 -7.63 19.57 -4.40
CA PRO A 168 -7.86 19.29 -5.81
C PRO A 168 -9.34 19.48 -6.14
N ARG A 169 -9.65 20.48 -6.97
CA ARG A 169 -11.03 20.85 -7.32
C ARG A 169 -11.45 20.36 -8.70
N VAL A 170 -10.49 20.10 -9.57
CA VAL A 170 -10.73 19.62 -10.93
C VAL A 170 -10.62 18.11 -10.94
N PRO A 171 -11.63 17.37 -11.46
CA PRO A 171 -11.52 15.93 -11.64
C PRO A 171 -10.44 15.65 -12.69
N LEU A 172 -9.47 14.85 -12.31
CA LEU A 172 -8.34 14.45 -13.15
C LEU A 172 -8.35 12.94 -13.22
N ASP A 173 -8.41 12.40 -14.43
CA ASP A 173 -8.36 10.98 -14.72
C ASP A 173 -7.12 10.71 -15.59
N ILE A 174 -6.28 9.81 -15.12
CA ILE A 174 -5.05 9.42 -15.82
C ILE A 174 -5.03 7.91 -15.92
N PHE A 175 -4.73 7.39 -17.10
CA PHE A 175 -4.63 5.95 -17.30
C PHE A 175 -3.56 5.57 -18.31
N TYR A 176 -2.93 4.42 -18.08
CA TYR A 176 -1.95 3.83 -18.99
C TYR A 176 -2.62 2.77 -19.86
N GLU A 177 -2.41 2.84 -21.17
CA GLU A 177 -2.84 1.81 -22.12
C GLU A 177 -1.83 0.65 -22.07
N LEU A 178 -2.30 -0.54 -21.70
CA LEU A 178 -1.44 -1.73 -21.59
C LEU A 178 -1.45 -2.53 -22.90
N ASP A 179 -2.65 -2.94 -23.28
CA ASP A 179 -2.97 -3.72 -24.48
C ASP A 179 -4.24 -3.13 -25.11
N SER A 180 -4.71 -3.70 -26.22
CA SER A 180 -5.87 -3.18 -26.97
C SER A 180 -7.20 -3.14 -26.19
N GLU A 181 -7.30 -3.86 -25.06
CA GLU A 181 -8.54 -3.96 -24.26
C GLU A 181 -8.34 -3.57 -22.78
N ASP A 182 -7.11 -3.53 -22.28
CA ASP A 182 -6.81 -3.35 -20.85
C ASP A 182 -6.13 -2.00 -20.57
N VAL A 183 -6.60 -1.36 -19.50
CA VAL A 183 -6.18 -0.03 -19.09
C VAL A 183 -5.85 -0.03 -17.60
N ALA A 184 -4.73 0.60 -17.22
CA ALA A 184 -4.31 0.79 -15.84
C ALA A 184 -4.61 2.23 -15.36
N PRO A 185 -5.71 2.47 -14.63
CA PRO A 185 -6.03 3.79 -14.09
C PRO A 185 -5.10 4.17 -12.92
N VAL A 186 -4.76 5.45 -12.87
CA VAL A 186 -4.01 6.09 -11.78
C VAL A 186 -5.01 6.67 -10.79
N TYR A 187 -4.88 6.30 -9.52
CA TYR A 187 -5.65 6.85 -8.41
C TYR A 187 -4.72 7.58 -7.43
N CYS A 188 -5.12 7.70 -6.17
CA CYS A 188 -4.32 8.31 -5.10
C CYS A 188 -3.54 7.24 -4.31
N GLY A 189 -2.41 6.78 -4.87
CA GLY A 189 -1.45 5.89 -4.21
C GLY A 189 -1.60 4.41 -4.55
N ASN A 190 -2.31 4.07 -5.62
CA ASN A 190 -2.32 2.71 -6.15
C ASN A 190 -0.93 2.32 -6.70
N ARG A 191 -0.70 1.02 -6.86
CA ARG A 191 0.55 0.49 -7.40
C ARG A 191 0.39 0.24 -8.91
N ILE A 192 1.32 0.77 -9.69
CA ILE A 192 1.44 0.52 -11.13
C ILE A 192 2.85 0.00 -11.40
N ALA A 193 2.98 -1.01 -12.24
CA ALA A 193 4.27 -1.59 -12.57
C ALA A 193 5.06 -0.70 -13.55
N ALA A 194 6.39 -0.79 -13.52
CA ALA A 194 7.22 -0.05 -14.48
C ALA A 194 7.01 -0.54 -15.93
N SER A 195 6.62 -1.81 -16.09
CA SER A 195 6.23 -2.39 -17.38
C SER A 195 4.95 -1.78 -17.93
N GLU A 196 3.98 -1.48 -17.06
CA GLU A 196 2.69 -0.86 -17.39
C GLU A 196 2.83 0.63 -17.73
N SER A 197 3.84 1.30 -17.16
CA SER A 197 4.11 2.74 -17.34
C SER A 197 5.26 3.01 -18.31
N GLY A 198 5.44 2.14 -19.31
CA GLY A 198 6.48 2.29 -20.33
C GLY A 198 6.22 3.40 -21.35
N GLN A 199 4.95 3.78 -21.56
CA GLN A 199 4.53 4.83 -22.48
C GLN A 199 3.82 5.96 -21.73
N ALA A 200 3.71 7.13 -22.36
CA ALA A 200 3.01 8.26 -21.76
C ALA A 200 1.52 7.90 -21.53
N PRO A 201 0.94 8.26 -20.36
CA PRO A 201 -0.46 7.96 -20.09
C PRO A 201 -1.40 8.90 -20.86
N VAL A 202 -2.64 8.45 -21.02
CA VAL A 202 -3.73 9.32 -21.47
C VAL A 202 -4.26 10.10 -20.26
N VAL A 203 -4.43 11.40 -20.46
CA VAL A 203 -4.85 12.34 -19.41
C VAL A 203 -6.15 12.99 -19.83
N GLN A 204 -7.15 12.89 -18.96
CA GLN A 204 -8.48 13.47 -19.15
C GLN A 204 -8.82 14.32 -17.93
N PHE A 205 -9.34 15.52 -18.16
CA PHE A 205 -9.83 16.41 -17.12
C PHE A 205 -10.89 17.33 -17.71
N ASP A 206 -11.81 17.80 -16.88
CA ASP A 206 -12.89 18.71 -17.29
C ASP A 206 -12.37 20.16 -17.30
N ALA A 207 -12.30 20.77 -18.48
CA ALA A 207 -11.83 22.14 -18.63
C ALA A 207 -12.54 22.93 -19.75
N PRO A 208 -12.90 24.21 -19.51
CA PRO A 208 -13.43 25.08 -20.56
C PRO A 208 -12.41 25.30 -21.69
N GLU A 209 -12.88 25.40 -22.95
CA GLU A 209 -12.02 25.53 -24.14
C GLU A 209 -11.09 26.76 -24.11
N ASP A 210 -11.50 27.85 -23.46
CA ASP A 210 -10.73 29.10 -23.36
C ASP A 210 -9.69 29.12 -22.23
N THR A 211 -9.45 27.98 -21.57
CA THR A 211 -8.51 27.87 -20.45
C THR A 211 -7.20 27.22 -20.86
N LEU A 212 -6.12 27.62 -20.20
CA LEU A 212 -4.77 27.09 -20.42
C LEU A 212 -4.32 26.29 -19.20
N TRP A 213 -3.69 25.15 -19.44
CA TRP A 213 -3.27 24.23 -18.38
C TRP A 213 -1.82 23.78 -18.53
N THR A 214 -1.24 23.33 -17.43
CA THR A 214 0.10 22.76 -17.40
C THR A 214 0.10 21.49 -16.59
N LEU A 215 0.62 20.42 -17.18
CA LEU A 215 0.75 19.12 -16.56
C LEU A 215 2.23 18.84 -16.27
N VAL A 216 2.52 18.47 -15.03
CA VAL A 216 3.87 18.09 -14.60
C VAL A 216 3.80 16.73 -13.91
N MET A 217 4.67 15.81 -14.32
CA MET A 217 4.90 14.53 -13.66
C MET A 217 6.30 14.54 -13.02
N THR A 218 6.35 14.47 -11.69
CA THR A 218 7.62 14.46 -10.94
C THR A 218 7.69 13.27 -9.99
N SER A 219 8.91 12.84 -9.67
CA SER A 219 9.17 11.87 -8.61
C SER A 219 10.04 12.50 -7.53
N PRO A 220 9.50 12.71 -6.31
CA PRO A 220 10.29 13.23 -5.19
C PRO A 220 11.34 12.23 -4.69
N ASP A 221 11.11 10.94 -4.91
CA ASP A 221 11.99 9.86 -4.44
C ASP A 221 12.98 9.37 -5.53
N GLY A 222 12.82 9.83 -6.77
CA GLY A 222 13.50 9.26 -7.94
C GLY A 222 14.93 9.72 -8.17
N HIS A 223 15.43 10.70 -7.41
CA HIS A 223 16.77 11.24 -7.64
C HIS A 223 17.88 10.40 -6.98
N LEU A 224 18.90 10.03 -7.76
CA LEU A 224 19.92 9.07 -7.35
C LEU A 224 21.07 9.68 -6.51
N GLN A 225 21.21 11.01 -6.48
CA GLN A 225 22.36 11.69 -5.89
C GLN A 225 21.99 12.64 -4.76
N ASP A 226 20.95 13.45 -4.95
CA ASP A 226 20.50 14.44 -3.98
C ASP A 226 19.11 14.06 -3.45
N ASN A 227 19.01 13.92 -2.13
CA ASN A 227 17.77 13.51 -1.46
C ASN A 227 16.71 14.61 -1.42
N THR A 228 17.08 15.85 -1.76
CA THR A 228 16.16 17.00 -1.73
C THR A 228 15.63 17.39 -3.10
N ALA A 229 16.23 16.85 -4.16
CA ALA A 229 15.85 17.15 -5.53
C ALA A 229 14.88 16.10 -6.07
N GLU A 230 13.99 16.54 -6.95
CA GLU A 230 13.01 15.68 -7.61
C GLU A 230 13.52 15.31 -9.01
N CYS A 231 12.99 14.21 -9.58
CA CYS A 231 13.20 13.87 -10.97
C CYS A 231 11.97 14.23 -11.81
N LEU A 232 12.17 15.00 -12.88
CA LEU A 232 11.12 15.37 -13.84
C LEU A 232 10.93 14.26 -14.89
N HIS A 233 9.75 13.64 -14.88
CA HIS A 233 9.39 12.58 -15.82
C HIS A 233 8.69 13.12 -17.06
N TRP A 234 7.77 14.07 -16.90
CA TRP A 234 7.00 14.63 -17.99
C TRP A 234 6.58 16.06 -17.69
N PHE A 235 6.61 16.94 -18.69
CA PHE A 235 6.14 18.32 -18.56
C PHE A 235 5.52 18.75 -19.89
N VAL A 236 4.22 19.04 -19.86
CA VAL A 236 3.49 19.67 -20.96
C VAL A 236 2.90 20.99 -20.47
N GLY A 237 3.27 22.10 -21.12
CA GLY A 237 2.79 23.44 -20.79
C GLY A 237 1.78 23.95 -21.81
N ASN A 238 1.06 25.03 -21.48
CA ASN A 238 0.18 25.75 -22.40
C ASN A 238 -0.84 24.85 -23.12
N ILE A 239 -1.43 23.89 -22.42
CA ILE A 239 -2.45 22.96 -22.94
C ILE A 239 -3.76 23.72 -23.13
N PRO A 240 -4.32 23.80 -24.35
CA PRO A 240 -5.59 24.47 -24.59
C PRO A 240 -6.78 23.57 -24.23
N GLY A 241 -7.58 23.98 -23.25
CA GLY A 241 -8.69 23.20 -22.72
C GLY A 241 -8.23 21.82 -22.27
N GLU A 242 -8.84 20.78 -22.83
CA GLU A 242 -8.60 19.37 -22.47
C GLU A 242 -7.57 18.68 -23.39
N GLN A 243 -7.04 19.40 -24.41
CA GLN A 243 -6.27 18.80 -25.50
C GLN A 243 -4.78 18.73 -25.19
N VAL A 244 -4.37 17.76 -24.37
CA VAL A 244 -2.96 17.57 -23.95
C VAL A 244 -2.00 17.47 -25.14
N ASP A 245 -2.41 16.82 -26.24
CA ASP A 245 -1.60 16.65 -27.45
C ASP A 245 -1.24 17.98 -28.15
N LYS A 246 -2.05 19.03 -27.95
CA LYS A 246 -1.78 20.37 -28.51
C LYS A 246 -0.94 21.25 -27.62
N GLY A 247 -0.62 20.79 -26.40
CA GLY A 247 0.26 21.51 -25.48
C GLY A 247 1.71 21.56 -25.97
N GLU A 248 2.47 22.48 -25.41
CA GLU A 248 3.91 22.58 -25.65
C GLU A 248 4.66 21.51 -24.82
N SER A 249 5.33 20.57 -25.48
CA SER A 249 6.22 19.62 -24.79
C SER A 249 7.47 20.34 -24.29
N ILE A 250 7.54 20.57 -22.97
CA ILE A 250 8.68 21.19 -22.29
C ILE A 250 9.71 20.14 -21.89
N CYS A 251 9.24 18.96 -21.50
CA CYS A 251 10.07 17.81 -21.19
C CYS A 251 9.34 16.52 -21.59
N ASP A 252 9.95 15.76 -22.51
CA ASP A 252 9.35 14.52 -23.01
C ASP A 252 9.24 13.46 -21.90
N TYR A 253 8.23 12.60 -22.05
CA TYR A 253 7.95 11.52 -21.12
C TYR A 253 9.15 10.59 -20.94
N LEU A 254 9.55 10.38 -19.70
CA LEU A 254 10.52 9.38 -19.29
C LEU A 254 9.81 8.34 -18.42
N PRO A 255 9.82 7.05 -18.82
CA PRO A 255 9.19 5.99 -18.03
C PRO A 255 9.76 5.93 -16.61
N PRO A 256 8.97 5.55 -15.59
CA PRO A 256 9.45 5.24 -14.25
C PRO A 256 10.64 4.26 -14.26
N PHE A 257 11.71 4.58 -13.53
CA PHE A 257 12.91 3.74 -13.44
C PHE A 257 13.35 3.45 -11.99
N PRO A 258 12.45 2.95 -11.11
CA PRO A 258 12.81 2.71 -9.71
C PRO A 258 14.01 1.77 -9.59
N PRO A 259 15.11 2.17 -8.91
CA PRO A 259 16.27 1.30 -8.74
C PRO A 259 15.94 0.03 -7.97
N ASN A 260 16.69 -1.04 -8.20
CA ASN A 260 16.52 -2.26 -7.42
C ASN A 260 16.89 -1.99 -5.95
N GLY A 261 16.01 -2.41 -5.03
CA GLY A 261 16.21 -2.31 -3.58
C GLY A 261 15.84 -0.99 -2.92
N THR A 262 15.32 0.01 -3.64
CA THR A 262 14.82 1.27 -3.03
C THR A 262 13.40 1.16 -2.51
N GLY A 263 12.64 0.15 -2.94
CA GLY A 263 11.26 -0.09 -2.53
C GLY A 263 10.25 0.57 -3.48
N TYR A 264 9.31 1.33 -2.92
CA TYR A 264 8.27 2.02 -3.67
C TYR A 264 8.64 3.49 -3.83
N LEU A 265 8.68 3.97 -5.08
CA LEU A 265 8.85 5.38 -5.39
C LEU A 265 7.50 5.98 -5.78
N ARG A 266 7.26 7.21 -5.35
CA ARG A 266 6.05 7.97 -5.70
C ARG A 266 6.27 8.72 -7.02
N TYR A 267 5.25 8.72 -7.86
CA TYR A 267 5.19 9.50 -9.10
C TYR A 267 3.94 10.35 -9.05
N VAL A 268 4.10 11.66 -9.06
CA VAL A 268 3.02 12.63 -8.81
C VAL A 268 2.78 13.40 -10.09
N PHE A 269 1.53 13.38 -10.56
CA PHE A 269 1.00 14.26 -11.58
C PHE A 269 0.37 15.47 -10.90
N ILE A 270 0.71 16.66 -11.38
CA ILE A 270 0.16 17.92 -10.90
C ILE A 270 -0.37 18.66 -12.12
N LEU A 271 -1.65 19.02 -12.04
CA LEU A 271 -2.32 19.85 -13.02
C LEU A 271 -2.46 21.27 -12.48
N TYR A 272 -1.90 22.22 -13.22
CA TYR A 272 -1.98 23.64 -12.92
C TYR A 272 -2.88 24.34 -13.91
N LYS A 273 -3.73 25.24 -13.41
CA LYS A 273 -4.49 26.19 -14.21
C LYS A 273 -3.63 27.43 -14.46
N GLN A 274 -3.57 27.89 -15.70
CA GLN A 274 -2.84 29.09 -16.09
C GLN A 274 -3.84 30.23 -16.40
N ASP A 275 -3.52 31.44 -15.97
CA ASP A 275 -4.32 32.63 -16.28
C ASP A 275 -3.93 33.29 -17.61
N LYS A 276 -2.72 33.01 -18.10
CA LYS A 276 -2.18 33.52 -19.37
C LYS A 276 -1.22 32.52 -20.00
N LEU A 277 -0.87 32.77 -21.25
CA LEU A 277 0.17 32.01 -21.93
C LEU A 277 1.53 32.20 -21.23
N MET A 278 2.16 31.09 -20.86
CA MET A 278 3.40 31.09 -20.09
C MET A 278 4.62 30.85 -20.97
N ASP A 279 5.73 31.51 -20.62
CA ASP A 279 7.03 31.25 -21.23
C ASP A 279 7.82 30.25 -20.37
N TYR A 280 8.08 29.07 -20.94
CA TYR A 280 8.81 27.97 -20.30
C TYR A 280 10.27 27.86 -20.75
N SER A 281 10.84 28.91 -21.34
CA SER A 281 12.20 28.87 -21.91
C SER A 281 13.29 28.40 -20.94
N LEU A 282 13.17 28.69 -19.64
CA LEU A 282 14.12 28.25 -18.61
C LEU A 282 14.01 26.74 -18.31
N GLU A 283 12.77 26.24 -18.35
CA GLU A 283 12.42 24.91 -17.87
C GLU A 283 12.43 23.88 -19.01
N LYS A 284 12.47 24.38 -20.25
CA LYS A 284 12.55 23.62 -21.49
C LYS A 284 13.80 22.75 -21.51
N ARG A 285 13.58 21.46 -21.72
CA ARG A 285 14.62 20.45 -21.85
C ARG A 285 14.83 20.11 -23.33
N PRO A 286 16.02 19.63 -23.71
CA PRO A 286 16.23 19.16 -25.07
C PRO A 286 15.27 18.00 -25.36
N GLN A 287 14.85 17.88 -26.62
CA GLN A 287 14.03 16.75 -27.06
C GLN A 287 14.77 15.44 -26.77
N ASN A 288 14.03 14.45 -26.26
CA ASN A 288 14.55 13.17 -25.78
C ASN A 288 15.68 13.36 -24.74
N CYS A 289 15.51 14.29 -23.79
CA CYS A 289 16.46 14.50 -22.71
C CYS A 289 16.67 13.20 -21.90
N ARG A 290 17.83 12.57 -22.08
CA ARG A 290 18.27 11.36 -21.35
C ARG A 290 19.15 11.68 -20.15
N SER A 291 19.54 12.93 -19.99
CA SER A 291 20.43 13.38 -18.91
C SER A 291 19.65 13.52 -17.60
N LEU A 292 19.99 12.70 -16.60
CA LEU A 292 19.36 12.78 -15.27
C LEU A 292 19.66 14.11 -14.56
N LYS A 293 20.79 14.76 -14.85
CA LYS A 293 21.16 16.07 -14.28
C LYS A 293 20.26 17.19 -14.81
N GLU A 294 19.90 17.11 -16.08
CA GLU A 294 18.95 18.05 -16.68
C GLU A 294 17.53 17.76 -16.21
N ARG A 295 17.20 16.52 -15.85
CA ARG A 295 15.90 16.18 -15.26
C ARG A 295 15.79 16.47 -13.76
N THR A 296 16.84 17.00 -13.13
CA THR A 296 16.75 17.51 -11.76
C THR A 296 15.79 18.70 -11.73
N PHE A 297 14.78 18.60 -10.88
CA PHE A 297 13.68 19.56 -10.79
C PHE A 297 13.31 19.82 -9.33
N SER A 298 12.65 20.95 -9.08
CA SER A 298 12.09 21.31 -7.79
C SER A 298 10.76 21.99 -8.02
N THR A 299 9.68 21.29 -7.69
CA THR A 299 8.31 21.77 -7.89
C THR A 299 8.08 23.06 -7.10
N PHE A 300 8.62 23.14 -5.88
CA PHE A 300 8.56 24.33 -5.04
C PHE A 300 9.14 25.57 -5.73
N LYS A 301 10.37 25.48 -6.26
CA LYS A 301 11.04 26.62 -6.92
C LYS A 301 10.36 27.00 -8.23
N PHE A 302 9.85 26.02 -8.96
CA PHE A 302 9.10 26.24 -10.18
C PHE A 302 7.81 27.01 -9.89
N TYR A 303 7.02 26.54 -8.92
CA TYR A 303 5.77 27.18 -8.55
C TYR A 303 6.00 28.60 -8.02
N GLN A 304 7.00 28.81 -7.17
CA GLN A 304 7.35 30.13 -6.63
C GLN A 304 7.65 31.18 -7.71
N ARG A 305 8.17 30.78 -8.88
CA ARG A 305 8.43 31.71 -10.00
C ARG A 305 7.18 32.10 -10.77
N HIS A 306 6.14 31.28 -10.69
CA HIS A 306 4.96 31.36 -11.54
C HIS A 306 3.65 31.51 -10.75
N GLU A 307 3.73 31.67 -9.42
CA GLU A 307 2.58 31.72 -8.51
C GLU A 307 1.54 32.80 -8.89
N ASP A 308 1.99 33.92 -9.46
CA ASP A 308 1.11 35.03 -9.88
C ASP A 308 0.16 34.66 -11.03
N TYR A 309 0.48 33.64 -11.82
CA TYR A 309 -0.24 33.30 -13.06
C TYR A 309 -0.62 31.83 -13.17
N MET A 310 -0.31 31.04 -12.15
CA MET A 310 -0.46 29.60 -12.15
C MET A 310 -1.00 29.16 -10.79
N THR A 311 -2.05 28.33 -10.81
CA THR A 311 -2.67 27.81 -9.58
C THR A 311 -2.82 26.30 -9.67
N PRO A 312 -2.38 25.53 -8.66
CA PRO A 312 -2.56 24.08 -8.67
C PRO A 312 -4.05 23.74 -8.53
N ALA A 313 -4.54 22.92 -9.44
CA ALA A 313 -5.95 22.62 -9.58
C ALA A 313 -6.30 21.18 -9.24
N ALA A 314 -5.41 20.24 -9.59
CA ALA A 314 -5.57 18.82 -9.28
C ALA A 314 -4.21 18.14 -9.14
N PHE A 315 -4.21 16.99 -8.49
CA PHE A 315 -3.07 16.07 -8.50
C PHE A 315 -3.56 14.62 -8.43
N LEU A 316 -2.74 13.73 -8.95
CA LEU A 316 -2.87 12.28 -8.79
C LEU A 316 -1.47 11.70 -8.60
N PHE A 317 -1.36 10.53 -7.98
CA PHE A 317 -0.06 9.91 -7.83
C PHE A 317 -0.17 8.40 -7.69
N PHE A 318 0.81 7.67 -8.21
CA PHE A 318 0.91 6.24 -8.03
C PHE A 318 2.26 5.86 -7.43
N GLN A 319 2.35 4.61 -6.99
CA GLN A 319 3.57 3.99 -6.51
C GLN A 319 4.09 3.01 -7.55
N CYS A 320 5.38 3.09 -7.86
CA CYS A 320 6.05 2.11 -8.69
C CYS A 320 7.21 1.48 -7.91
N CYS A 321 7.38 0.18 -8.08
CA CYS A 321 8.52 -0.57 -7.57
C CYS A 321 9.37 -1.09 -8.72
N TYR A 322 10.57 -1.58 -8.40
CA TYR A 322 11.43 -2.25 -9.36
C TYR A 322 10.72 -3.41 -10.07
N ASP A 323 10.94 -3.49 -11.38
CA ASP A 323 10.57 -4.59 -12.27
C ASP A 323 11.71 -4.82 -13.28
N SER A 324 11.73 -5.99 -13.88
CA SER A 324 12.69 -6.40 -14.92
C SER A 324 12.77 -5.44 -16.11
N SER A 325 11.66 -4.79 -16.48
CA SER A 325 11.57 -3.78 -17.55
C SER A 325 12.42 -2.53 -17.29
N VAL A 326 12.67 -2.19 -16.03
CA VAL A 326 13.48 -1.02 -15.64
C VAL A 326 14.92 -1.13 -16.13
N ARG A 327 15.42 -2.37 -16.26
CA ARG A 327 16.76 -2.63 -16.78
C ARG A 327 16.93 -2.11 -18.20
N ASP A 328 15.90 -2.24 -19.03
CA ASP A 328 15.92 -1.74 -20.41
C ASP A 328 15.93 -0.21 -20.44
N VAL A 329 15.24 0.45 -19.51
CA VAL A 329 15.28 1.92 -19.35
C VAL A 329 16.70 2.39 -19.01
N TYR A 330 17.37 1.77 -18.05
CA TYR A 330 18.75 2.14 -17.68
C TYR A 330 19.74 1.94 -18.83
N HIS A 331 19.67 0.81 -19.53
CA HIS A 331 20.63 0.47 -20.58
C HIS A 331 20.37 1.16 -21.91
N HIS A 332 19.11 1.23 -22.37
CA HIS A 332 18.78 1.74 -23.71
C HIS A 332 18.40 3.23 -23.71
N ILE A 333 17.68 3.71 -22.68
CA ILE A 333 17.24 5.10 -22.61
C ILE A 333 18.30 5.95 -21.92
N LEU A 334 18.72 5.58 -20.71
CA LEU A 334 19.67 6.37 -19.90
C LEU A 334 21.15 6.09 -20.23
N ASN A 335 21.43 5.01 -20.97
CA ASN A 335 22.79 4.57 -21.33
C ASN A 335 23.74 4.51 -20.12
N MET A 336 23.27 3.93 -19.01
CA MET A 336 24.04 3.79 -17.78
C MET A 336 23.89 2.39 -17.19
N LYS A 337 24.75 2.09 -16.20
CA LYS A 337 24.63 0.86 -15.42
C LYS A 337 23.52 1.01 -14.39
N GLU A 338 22.67 -0.01 -14.30
CA GLU A 338 21.62 -0.10 -13.28
C GLU A 338 22.24 -0.07 -11.86
N PRO A 339 21.86 0.90 -11.02
CA PRO A 339 22.24 0.91 -9.62
C PRO A 339 21.40 -0.09 -8.83
N SER A 340 22.04 -0.81 -7.91
CA SER A 340 21.39 -1.75 -6.99
C SER A 340 21.67 -1.33 -5.56
N TYR A 341 20.61 -1.16 -4.77
CA TYR A 341 20.67 -0.80 -3.37
C TYR A 341 20.29 -2.01 -2.51
N GLU A 342 20.87 -2.06 -1.31
CA GLU A 342 20.48 -3.00 -0.27
C GLU A 342 20.28 -2.20 1.02
N TYR A 343 19.27 -2.57 1.81
CA TYR A 343 19.03 -1.91 3.08
C TYR A 343 20.12 -2.30 4.07
N ASP A 344 20.98 -1.34 4.42
CA ASP A 344 21.99 -1.53 5.45
C ASP A 344 21.34 -1.41 6.85
N TYR A 345 21.08 -2.55 7.48
CA TYR A 345 20.52 -2.58 8.82
C TYR A 345 21.56 -2.05 9.83
N PRO A 346 21.16 -1.18 10.78
CA PRO A 346 22.07 -0.75 11.82
C PRO A 346 22.59 -1.99 12.57
N PRO A 347 23.90 -2.02 12.90
CA PRO A 347 24.48 -3.18 13.56
C PRO A 347 23.74 -3.44 14.87
N ALA A 348 23.39 -4.70 15.11
CA ALA A 348 22.71 -5.10 16.34
C ALA A 348 23.49 -4.60 17.56
N TYR A 349 22.79 -3.97 18.51
CA TYR A 349 23.42 -3.47 19.73
C TYR A 349 24.19 -4.58 20.45
N ARG A 350 25.47 -4.33 20.72
CA ARG A 350 26.33 -5.21 21.51
C ARG A 350 26.74 -4.46 22.79
N PRO A 351 26.39 -4.97 23.99
CA PRO A 351 26.87 -4.35 25.22
C PRO A 351 28.39 -4.44 25.28
N LYS A 352 29.06 -3.52 26.00
CA LYS A 352 30.52 -3.56 26.17
C LYS A 352 30.95 -4.89 26.78
N GLN A 353 32.02 -5.47 26.25
CA GLN A 353 32.56 -6.72 26.77
C GLN A 353 33.06 -6.52 28.21
N VAL A 354 32.52 -7.31 29.13
CA VAL A 354 32.97 -7.41 30.51
C VAL A 354 33.98 -8.55 30.67
N LYS A 355 34.92 -8.38 31.61
CA LYS A 355 35.92 -9.40 31.92
C LYS A 355 35.30 -10.68 32.50
N TYR A 356 34.24 -10.53 33.32
CA TYR A 356 33.56 -11.64 33.98
C TYR A 356 32.07 -11.60 33.67
N PRO A 357 31.64 -12.23 32.56
CA PRO A 357 30.24 -12.23 32.13
C PRO A 357 29.42 -13.24 32.95
N HIS A 358 29.04 -12.82 34.16
CA HIS A 358 28.32 -13.69 35.09
C HIS A 358 26.96 -14.12 34.50
N ARG A 359 26.67 -15.43 34.55
CA ARG A 359 25.45 -16.09 34.01
C ARG A 359 25.28 -16.04 32.49
N GLU A 360 26.24 -15.53 31.74
CA GLU A 360 26.21 -15.60 30.28
C GLU A 360 26.82 -16.93 29.78
N PRO A 361 26.22 -17.57 28.77
CA PRO A 361 26.80 -18.75 28.15
C PRO A 361 28.09 -18.40 27.40
N PHE A 362 29.21 -19.00 27.80
CA PHE A 362 30.55 -18.66 27.30
C PHE A 362 30.67 -18.70 25.77
N ASN A 363 30.04 -19.66 25.08
CA ASN A 363 30.08 -19.77 23.62
C ASN A 363 29.48 -18.56 22.92
N PHE A 364 28.21 -18.26 23.22
CA PHE A 364 27.51 -17.14 22.59
C PHE A 364 28.10 -15.79 23.00
N TYR A 365 28.55 -15.68 24.25
CA TYR A 365 29.19 -14.47 24.74
C TYR A 365 30.50 -14.21 24.01
N LEU A 366 31.41 -15.19 23.95
CA LEU A 366 32.68 -15.00 23.25
C LEU A 366 32.48 -14.80 21.75
N ASP A 367 31.60 -15.56 21.11
CA ASP A 367 31.30 -15.42 19.68
C ASP A 367 30.70 -14.03 19.35
N LYS A 368 30.03 -13.35 20.29
CA LYS A 368 29.51 -11.99 20.09
C LYS A 368 30.61 -10.95 19.89
N TYR A 369 31.79 -11.17 20.47
CA TYR A 369 32.93 -10.24 20.46
C TYR A 369 34.12 -10.72 19.63
N ARG A 370 34.05 -11.93 19.06
CA ARG A 370 35.05 -12.40 18.10
C ARG A 370 34.91 -11.66 16.78
N ASP A 371 36.03 -11.56 16.09
CA ASP A 371 36.04 -11.06 14.72
C ASP A 371 35.25 -11.99 13.81
N ILE A 372 34.44 -11.41 12.94
CA ILE A 372 33.58 -12.14 12.01
C ILE A 372 34.44 -13.01 11.07
N LYS A 373 35.65 -12.56 10.74
CA LYS A 373 36.60 -13.30 9.89
C LYS A 373 36.99 -14.64 10.50
N ASP A 374 37.35 -14.66 11.79
CA ASP A 374 37.75 -15.87 12.50
C ASP A 374 36.58 -16.85 12.62
N ILE A 375 35.37 -16.34 12.87
CA ILE A 375 34.15 -17.15 12.90
C ILE A 375 33.91 -17.78 11.52
N ASN A 376 34.02 -17.00 10.46
CA ASN A 376 33.80 -17.46 9.09
C ASN A 376 34.87 -18.47 8.65
N GLU A 377 36.13 -18.27 9.02
CA GLU A 377 37.21 -19.23 8.80
C GLU A 377 36.91 -20.56 9.49
N GLN A 378 36.51 -20.52 10.76
CA GLN A 378 36.12 -21.72 11.51
C GLN A 378 34.96 -22.47 10.82
N VAL A 379 33.93 -21.74 10.41
CA VAL A 379 32.76 -22.30 9.72
C VAL A 379 33.16 -22.90 8.38
N LEU A 380 34.02 -22.23 7.61
CA LEU A 380 34.54 -22.69 6.33
C LEU A 380 35.36 -23.97 6.47
N VAL A 381 36.28 -24.03 7.43
CA VAL A 381 37.07 -25.25 7.71
C VAL A 381 36.16 -26.41 8.06
N GLU A 382 35.15 -26.17 8.89
CA GLU A 382 34.16 -27.19 9.25
C GLU A 382 33.27 -27.61 8.08
N LYS A 383 33.02 -26.71 7.12
CA LYS A 383 32.26 -26.98 5.89
C LYS A 383 33.08 -27.84 4.93
N LEU A 384 34.36 -27.50 4.74
CA LEU A 384 35.30 -28.25 3.90
C LEU A 384 35.55 -29.68 4.40
N LYS A 385 35.44 -29.94 5.72
CA LYS A 385 35.50 -31.32 6.26
C LYS A 385 34.33 -32.20 5.82
N VAL A 386 33.19 -31.61 5.43
CA VAL A 386 31.94 -32.31 5.11
C VAL A 386 31.69 -32.36 3.60
N ILE A 387 32.07 -31.31 2.88
CA ILE A 387 31.88 -31.22 1.44
C ILE A 387 33.02 -31.95 0.72
N SER A 388 32.68 -32.96 -0.06
CA SER A 388 33.60 -33.57 -1.03
C SER A 388 33.53 -32.79 -2.34
N PRO A 389 34.66 -32.50 -3.02
CA PRO A 389 34.64 -31.84 -4.33
C PRO A 389 34.02 -32.69 -5.44
N PHE A 390 33.84 -34.00 -5.21
CA PHE A 390 33.32 -34.94 -6.19
C PHE A 390 31.87 -35.39 -5.92
N GLU A 391 31.33 -35.08 -4.74
CA GLU A 391 29.98 -35.50 -4.34
C GLU A 391 29.12 -34.31 -3.95
N GLN A 392 27.92 -34.23 -4.52
CA GLN A 392 26.95 -33.22 -4.13
C GLN A 392 26.51 -33.46 -2.68
N TYR A 393 26.68 -32.45 -1.82
CA TYR A 393 26.24 -32.51 -0.43
C TYR A 393 24.73 -32.76 -0.36
N LYS A 394 24.33 -33.84 0.31
CA LYS A 394 22.92 -34.19 0.53
C LYS A 394 22.59 -34.00 2.02
N PRO A 395 21.68 -33.08 2.38
CA PRO A 395 21.27 -32.92 3.77
C PRO A 395 20.62 -34.21 4.27
N LYS A 396 20.89 -34.58 5.52
CA LYS A 396 20.28 -35.77 6.14
C LYS A 396 18.76 -35.57 6.24
N LYS A 397 17.97 -36.51 5.71
CA LYS A 397 16.50 -36.49 5.75
C LYS A 397 15.94 -36.35 7.18
N TYR A 398 16.59 -36.98 8.16
CA TYR A 398 16.21 -36.91 9.58
C TYR A 398 17.44 -36.53 10.44
N PRO A 399 17.77 -35.24 10.55
CA PRO A 399 19.02 -34.78 11.15
C PRO A 399 19.14 -35.08 12.65
N PHE A 400 18.01 -35.17 13.36
CA PHE A 400 17.96 -35.37 14.82
C PHE A 400 17.47 -36.76 15.24
N MET A 401 17.45 -37.73 14.32
CA MET A 401 16.96 -39.09 14.59
C MET A 401 17.77 -39.78 15.70
N TYR A 402 19.08 -39.54 15.74
CA TYR A 402 19.97 -40.09 16.75
C TYR A 402 20.31 -39.04 17.82
N PRO A 403 20.01 -39.30 19.10
CA PRO A 403 20.36 -38.36 20.17
C PRO A 403 21.88 -38.31 20.37
N TYR A 404 22.39 -37.14 20.74
CA TYR A 404 23.81 -36.91 21.02
C TYR A 404 24.24 -37.54 22.38
N LYS A 405 24.31 -38.88 22.43
CA LYS A 405 24.62 -39.69 23.62
C LYS A 405 26.11 -39.65 24.00
N SER A 406 26.67 -38.49 24.32
CA SER A 406 28.03 -38.33 24.90
C SER A 406 28.47 -36.87 25.04
N LYS A 407 27.78 -35.95 24.35
CA LYS A 407 28.15 -34.52 24.33
C LYS A 407 27.65 -33.79 25.57
N GLN A 408 28.38 -32.77 26.00
CA GLN A 408 27.91 -31.80 26.99
C GLN A 408 26.75 -30.97 26.40
N SER A 409 25.90 -30.37 27.25
CA SER A 409 24.69 -29.64 26.81
C SER A 409 24.98 -28.57 25.75
N TRP A 410 26.05 -27.79 25.91
CA TRP A 410 26.43 -26.75 24.95
C TRP A 410 26.95 -27.31 23.62
N GLN A 411 27.68 -28.43 23.64
CA GLN A 411 28.14 -29.13 22.43
C GLN A 411 26.98 -29.74 21.64
N ARG A 412 25.93 -30.19 22.35
CA ARG A 412 24.68 -30.63 21.72
C ARG A 412 24.00 -29.47 21.01
N LEU A 413 23.89 -28.32 21.68
CA LEU A 413 23.29 -27.11 21.13
C LEU A 413 24.07 -26.59 19.91
N GLU A 414 25.40 -26.60 19.95
CA GLU A 414 26.24 -26.20 18.82
C GLU A 414 26.07 -27.15 17.63
N ALA A 415 26.06 -28.47 17.86
CA ALA A 415 25.79 -29.45 16.81
C ALA A 415 24.38 -29.30 16.22
N GLN A 416 23.37 -28.97 17.04
CA GLN A 416 22.02 -28.66 16.59
C GLN A 416 21.99 -27.39 15.73
N ASN A 417 22.60 -26.31 16.20
CA ASN A 417 22.67 -25.05 15.46
C ASN A 417 23.41 -25.19 14.13
N LYS A 418 24.47 -25.99 14.08
CA LYS A 418 25.20 -26.33 12.85
C LYS A 418 24.31 -26.99 11.81
N VAL A 419 23.49 -27.95 12.24
CA VAL A 419 22.57 -28.68 11.35
C VAL A 419 21.34 -27.86 10.99
N LEU A 420 20.90 -26.94 11.85
CA LEU A 420 19.79 -26.01 11.58
C LEU A 420 20.22 -24.72 10.87
N HIS A 421 21.50 -24.56 10.55
CA HIS A 421 22.06 -23.33 9.97
C HIS A 421 21.74 -22.07 10.78
N LYS A 422 21.85 -22.15 12.12
CA LYS A 422 21.52 -21.05 13.05
C LYS A 422 22.77 -20.36 13.59
N GLY A 423 22.65 -19.05 13.81
CA GLY A 423 23.72 -18.22 14.39
C GLY A 423 24.92 -18.10 13.47
N LYS A 424 26.11 -18.47 13.95
CA LYS A 424 27.34 -18.48 13.14
C LYS A 424 27.33 -19.50 12.00
N TRP A 425 26.46 -20.51 12.05
CA TRP A 425 26.40 -21.59 11.06
C TRP A 425 25.43 -21.30 9.89
N LYS A 426 24.97 -20.05 9.72
CA LYS A 426 24.07 -19.66 8.62
C LYS A 426 24.62 -20.06 7.25
N ASP A 427 25.91 -19.81 7.03
CA ASP A 427 26.58 -20.05 5.75
C ASP A 427 27.11 -21.48 5.59
N PHE A 428 26.78 -22.36 6.54
CA PHE A 428 27.18 -23.77 6.51
C PHE A 428 26.45 -24.59 5.43
N ALA A 429 25.38 -24.04 4.84
CA ALA A 429 24.53 -24.71 3.84
C ALA A 429 25.26 -24.97 2.51
#